data_AF-A0AA91JY85-F1
#
_entry.id   AF-A0AA91JY85-F1
#
_cell.length_a   1.000
_cell.length_b   1.000
_cell.length_c   1.000
_cell.angle_alpha   90.00
_cell.angle_beta   90.00
_cell.angle_gamma   90.00
#
_symmetry.space_group_name_H-M   'P 1'
#
loop_
_entity.id
_entity.type
_entity.pdbx_description
1 polymer ?
#
loop_
_entity_poly.entity_id
_entity_poly.type
_entity_poly.pdbx_seq_one_letter_code
_entity_poly.pdbx_strand_id
1 'polypeptide(L)'
;METITQVLARITTKSPDEIKPHLDAMLERLVQPQQVQRPLYETATPEELAQVFREWAESHDRNSPLLSDYAVSRESIYSDEEL
;
A
#
# COMPACT_ATOMS: atom_id res chain seq x y z
N MET A 1 -6.88 26.60 0.52
CA MET A 1 -5.44 26.32 0.37
C MET A 1 -4.59 27.23 1.24
N GLU A 2 -4.77 28.55 1.15
CA GLU A 2 -4.11 29.57 2.00
C GLU A 2 -3.99 29.19 3.49
N THR A 3 -5.10 28.78 4.10
CA THR A 3 -5.16 28.40 5.53
C THR A 3 -4.33 27.17 5.86
N ILE A 4 -4.30 26.17 4.97
CA ILE A 4 -3.52 24.94 5.14
C ILE A 4 -2.02 25.27 5.06
N THR A 5 -1.62 26.10 4.10
CA THR A 5 -0.24 26.58 3.96
C THR A 5 0.23 27.32 5.21
N GLN A 6 -0.61 28.21 5.77
CA GLN A 6 -0.27 28.97 6.97
C GLN A 6 -0.12 28.08 8.23
N VAL A 7 -1.00 27.09 8.39
CA VAL A 7 -0.91 26.13 9.51
C VAL A 7 0.36 25.28 9.39
N LEU A 8 0.65 24.76 8.20
CA LEU A 8 1.87 23.97 7.97
C LEU A 8 3.13 24.80 8.15
N ALA A 9 3.16 26.04 7.67
CA ALA A 9 4.24 27.00 7.90
C ALA A 9 4.52 27.20 9.40
N ARG A 10 3.45 27.36 10.19
CA ARG A 10 3.55 27.51 11.65
C ARG A 10 4.07 26.25 12.35
N ILE A 11 3.63 25.06 11.94
CA ILE A 11 4.04 23.78 12.55
C ILE A 11 5.49 23.43 12.17
N THR A 12 5.89 23.72 10.93
CA THR A 12 7.22 23.39 10.40
C THR A 12 8.27 24.47 10.66
N THR A 13 7.88 25.61 11.25
CA THR A 13 8.74 26.79 11.46
C THR A 13 9.37 27.31 10.17
N LYS A 14 8.64 27.20 9.07
CA LYS A 14 9.05 27.66 7.73
C LYS A 14 8.11 28.77 7.25
N SER A 15 8.54 29.55 6.27
CA SER A 15 7.68 30.56 5.67
C SER A 15 6.58 29.91 4.80
N PRO A 16 5.43 30.58 4.62
CA PRO A 16 4.39 30.10 3.70
C PRO A 16 4.88 29.89 2.27
N ASP A 17 5.81 30.74 1.79
CA ASP A 17 6.40 30.65 0.46
C ASP A 17 7.30 29.42 0.29
N GLU A 18 7.97 28.99 1.35
CA GLU A 18 8.76 27.74 1.35
C GLU A 18 7.85 26.50 1.42
N ILE A 19 6.70 26.57 2.09
CA ILE A 19 5.80 25.43 2.27
C ILE A 19 4.90 25.20 1.06
N LYS A 20 4.48 26.27 0.37
CA LYS A 20 3.61 26.20 -0.79
C LYS A 20 4.08 25.18 -1.87
N PRO A 21 5.35 25.19 -2.34
CA PRO A 21 5.79 24.22 -3.34
C PRO A 21 5.77 22.76 -2.84
N HIS A 22 6.00 22.53 -1.54
CA HIS A 22 5.92 21.19 -0.96
C HIS A 22 4.48 20.69 -0.88
N LEU A 23 3.56 21.56 -0.49
CA LEU A 23 2.13 21.24 -0.44
C LEU A 23 1.57 20.98 -1.84
N ASP A 24 1.95 21.81 -2.82
CA ASP A 24 1.55 21.66 -4.22
C ASP A 24 2.07 20.31 -4.78
N ALA A 25 3.33 19.94 -4.52
CA ALA A 25 3.88 18.65 -4.94
C ALA A 25 3.21 17.45 -4.26
N MET A 26 2.83 17.57 -2.98
CA MET A 26 2.08 16.52 -2.28
C MET A 26 0.68 16.35 -2.87
N LEU A 27 0.00 17.45 -3.17
CA LEU A 27 -1.32 17.42 -3.80
C LEU A 27 -1.25 16.87 -5.22
N GLU A 28 -0.26 17.26 -6.00
CA GLU A 28 -0.02 16.67 -7.31
C GLU A 28 0.17 15.15 -7.22
N ARG A 29 0.91 14.64 -6.23
CA ARG A 29 1.06 13.19 -6.01
C ARG A 29 -0.22 12.49 -5.54
N LEU A 30 -1.10 13.20 -4.84
CA LEU A 30 -2.39 12.66 -4.38
C LEU A 30 -3.48 12.71 -5.45
N VAL A 31 -3.44 13.71 -6.33
CA VAL A 31 -4.40 13.94 -7.42
C VAL A 31 -3.98 13.24 -8.69
N GLN A 32 -2.68 13.06 -8.92
CA GLN A 32 -2.27 12.00 -9.84
C GLN A 32 -2.99 10.75 -9.36
N PRO A 33 -3.64 9.99 -10.27
CA PRO A 33 -3.99 8.65 -9.92
C PRO A 33 -2.66 8.09 -9.44
N GLN A 34 -2.54 7.80 -8.13
CA GLN A 34 -1.62 6.77 -7.66
C GLN A 34 -1.76 5.75 -8.76
N GLN A 35 -0.69 5.49 -9.51
CA GLN A 35 -0.79 4.56 -10.62
C GLN A 35 -1.25 3.28 -9.94
N VAL A 36 -2.57 3.10 -9.86
CA VAL A 36 -3.23 1.93 -9.34
C VAL A 36 -2.96 1.05 -10.51
N GLN A 37 -1.74 0.50 -10.52
CA GLN A 37 -1.38 -0.59 -11.37
C GLN A 37 -2.50 -1.55 -11.08
N ARG A 38 -3.38 -1.70 -12.08
CA ARG A 38 -4.52 -2.57 -11.92
C ARG A 38 -3.96 -3.88 -11.43
N PRO A 39 -4.54 -4.46 -10.37
CA PRO A 39 -4.09 -5.74 -9.88
C PRO A 39 -3.89 -6.70 -11.04
N LEU A 40 -2.82 -7.50 -11.00
CA LEU A 40 -2.42 -8.32 -12.14
C LEU A 40 -3.57 -9.18 -12.69
N TYR A 41 -4.48 -9.64 -11.81
CA TYR A 41 -5.66 -10.43 -12.18
C TYR A 41 -6.69 -9.68 -13.06
N GLU A 42 -6.63 -8.35 -13.14
CA GLU A 42 -7.53 -7.54 -13.98
C GLU A 42 -7.04 -7.41 -15.42
N THR A 43 -5.74 -7.63 -15.67
CA THR A 43 -5.12 -7.35 -16.98
C THR A 43 -4.40 -8.55 -17.58
N ALA A 44 -3.96 -9.51 -16.77
CA ALA A 44 -3.23 -10.69 -17.24
C ALA A 44 -4.17 -11.76 -17.83
N THR A 45 -3.65 -12.55 -18.77
CA THR A 45 -4.33 -13.78 -19.18
C THR A 45 -4.30 -14.83 -18.06
N PRO A 46 -5.17 -15.85 -18.09
CA PRO A 46 -5.11 -16.96 -17.14
C PRO A 46 -3.72 -17.64 -17.09
N GLU A 47 -3.06 -17.77 -18.24
CA GLU A 47 -1.73 -18.39 -18.36
C GLU A 47 -0.64 -17.52 -17.72
N GLU A 48 -0.68 -16.21 -17.96
CA GLU A 48 0.26 -15.25 -17.36
C GLU A 48 0.10 -15.21 -15.85
N LEU A 49 -1.14 -15.19 -15.35
CA LEU A 49 -1.42 -15.20 -13.93
C LEU A 49 -0.94 -16.50 -13.26
N ALA A 50 -1.16 -17.65 -13.92
CA ALA A 50 -0.68 -18.94 -13.45
C ALA A 50 0.86 -19.02 -13.41
N GLN A 51 1.52 -18.41 -14.38
CA GLN A 51 2.99 -18.36 -14.44
C GLN A 51 3.56 -17.49 -13.31
N VAL A 52 3.06 -16.26 -13.13
CA VAL A 52 3.51 -15.37 -12.05
C VAL A 52 3.25 -15.97 -10.67
N PHE A 53 2.09 -16.62 -10.48
CA PHE A 53 1.81 -17.32 -9.23
C PHE A 53 2.81 -18.44 -8.94
N ARG A 54 3.16 -19.22 -9.96
CA ARG A 54 4.15 -20.31 -9.82
C ARG A 54 5.53 -19.76 -9.45
N GLU A 55 5.98 -18.71 -10.13
CA GLU A 55 7.26 -18.06 -9.86
C GLU A 55 7.32 -17.50 -8.43
N TRP A 56 6.24 -16.86 -7.98
CA TRP A 56 6.12 -16.38 -6.61
C TRP A 56 6.21 -17.54 -5.60
N ALA A 57 5.47 -18.63 -5.81
CA ALA A 57 5.50 -19.80 -4.93
C ALA A 57 6.90 -20.46 -4.89
N GLU A 58 7.58 -20.54 -6.03
CA GLU A 58 8.92 -21.11 -6.14
C GLU A 58 10.02 -20.23 -5.56
N SER A 59 9.78 -18.92 -5.40
CA SER A 59 10.75 -17.99 -4.80
C SER A 59 10.97 -18.17 -3.29
N HIS A 60 10.15 -19.00 -2.62
CA HIS A 60 10.22 -19.24 -1.18
C HIS A 60 10.97 -20.54 -0.85
N ASP A 61 11.65 -20.56 0.30
CA ASP A 61 12.31 -21.78 0.78
C ASP A 61 11.28 -22.87 1.12
N ARG A 62 11.42 -24.02 0.46
CA ARG A 62 10.55 -25.19 0.66
C ARG A 62 10.75 -25.85 2.02
N ASN A 63 11.83 -25.52 2.73
CA ASN A 63 12.12 -26.04 4.07
C ASN A 63 11.71 -25.07 5.18
N SER A 64 10.91 -24.06 4.87
CA SER A 64 10.34 -23.17 5.89
C SER A 64 9.57 -23.99 6.93
N PRO A 65 9.66 -23.63 8.23
CA PRO A 65 8.83 -24.22 9.27
C PRO A 65 7.34 -24.15 8.90
N LEU A 66 6.60 -25.22 9.21
CA LEU A 66 5.16 -25.22 9.04
C LEU A 66 4.50 -24.24 10.01
N LEU A 67 3.42 -23.62 9.56
CA LEU A 67 2.55 -22.84 10.43
C LEU A 67 1.90 -23.77 11.47
N SER A 68 1.64 -23.23 12.67
CA SER A 68 0.91 -23.98 13.71
C SER A 68 -0.55 -24.18 13.32
N ASP A 69 -1.19 -25.22 13.89
CA ASP A 69 -2.62 -25.48 13.68
C ASP A 69 -3.48 -24.27 14.01
N TYR A 70 -3.08 -23.49 15.02
CA TYR A 70 -3.73 -22.24 15.36
C TYR A 70 -3.61 -21.20 14.23
N ALA A 71 -2.42 -21.00 13.66
CA ALA A 71 -2.17 -20.01 12.61
C ALA A 71 -2.87 -20.33 11.28
N VAL A 72 -3.20 -21.60 11.04
CA VAL A 72 -4.00 -22.03 9.87
C VAL A 72 -5.47 -22.24 10.19
N SER A 73 -5.88 -22.03 11.46
CA SER A 73 -7.27 -22.19 11.86
C SER A 73 -8.13 -21.10 11.24
N ARG A 74 -9.32 -21.47 10.78
CA ARG A 74 -10.31 -20.54 10.24
C ARG A 74 -10.68 -19.48 11.27
N GLU A 75 -10.75 -19.89 12.54
CA GLU A 75 -11.04 -19.05 13.70
C GLU A 75 -9.97 -17.98 13.92
N SER A 76 -8.70 -18.21 13.56
CA SER A 76 -7.63 -17.19 13.63
C SER A 76 -7.61 -16.23 12.43
N ILE A 77 -8.03 -16.69 11.25
CA ILE A 77 -8.04 -15.90 10.02
C ILE A 77 -9.21 -14.92 10.02
N TYR A 78 -10.34 -15.35 10.59
CA TYR A 78 -11.58 -14.58 10.67
C TYR A 78 -11.95 -14.28 12.12
N SER A 79 -10.99 -14.24 13.04
CA SER A 79 -11.29 -13.76 14.39
C SER A 79 -11.79 -12.33 14.26
N ASP A 80 -13.09 -12.16 14.48
CA ASP A 80 -13.72 -10.87 14.64
C ASP A 80 -12.96 -10.16 15.77
N GLU A 81 -12.49 -8.94 15.49
CA GLU A 81 -12.17 -7.99 16.56
C GLU A 81 -13.47 -7.78 17.35
N GLU A 82 -13.73 -8.63 18.35
CA GLU A 82 -14.74 -8.35 19.38
C GLU A 82 -14.28 -7.07 20.11
N LEU A 83 -14.83 -5.94 19.68
CA LEU A 83 -14.82 -4.66 20.38
C LEU A 83 -15.75 -4.69 21.59
#